data_AF-X1HT67-F1
#
_entry.id   AF-X1HT67-F1
#
_cell.length_a   1.000
_cell.length_b   1.000
_cell.length_c   1.000
_cell.angle_alpha   90.00
_cell.angle_beta   90.00
_cell.angle_gamma   90.00
#
_symmetry.space_group_name_H-M   'P 1'
#
loop_
_entity.id
_entity.type
_entity.pdbx_description
1 polymer ?
#
loop_
_entity_poly.entity_id
_entity_poly.type
_entity_poly.pdbx_seq_one_letter_code
_entity_poly.pdbx_strand_id
1 'polypeptide(L)'
;AVPGNWELQGFGIPMYTNTDYLFPANPPHIPHDFNPVGSYRKDFTIPEGWDERQVFLHFGGVKSAMYVWVNGKEVGYSQGSKTPAEFNITKYLRKGKNTLAVEVYRFSDGSYLEDQDYWKISGIERDVFLFSVPNVCIRDFFVLADLDENYTDGRLKVTVKIKNYLAAETGKYYLQMDLFDAHKELVFNSPPVKEVNLGESEEQEILFEQSIENPVKWTAETPNLYSLVLSLKDNKEKTVEVVGSKTGFRKVEIKGGQLLVNGVPILIKGVNRHEHEPETGRV
;
A
#
# COMPACT_ATOMS: atom_id res chain seq x y z
N ALA A 1 -4.54 23.03 4.98
CA ALA A 1 -5.10 22.04 4.01
C ALA A 1 -4.47 20.67 4.25
N VAL A 2 -5.12 19.59 3.78
CA VAL A 2 -4.60 18.21 3.85
C VAL A 2 -4.74 17.59 2.44
N PRO A 3 -3.70 16.92 1.91
CA PRO A 3 -2.35 16.80 2.47
C PRO A 3 -1.61 18.14 2.60
N GLY A 4 -0.63 18.20 3.49
CA GLY A 4 0.06 19.45 3.80
C GLY A 4 1.01 19.40 4.99
N ASN A 5 2.17 20.04 4.81
CA ASN A 5 3.08 20.34 5.90
C ASN A 5 2.63 21.61 6.65
N TRP A 6 2.47 21.55 7.97
CA TRP A 6 1.92 22.67 8.72
C TRP A 6 2.87 23.88 8.75
N GLU A 7 4.19 23.67 8.62
CA GLU A 7 5.18 24.75 8.58
C GLU A 7 4.96 25.68 7.40
N LEU A 8 4.57 25.12 6.24
CA LEU A 8 4.28 25.87 5.03
C LEU A 8 2.86 26.47 5.03
N GLN A 9 2.05 26.12 6.03
CA GLN A 9 0.74 26.71 6.28
C GLN A 9 0.78 27.80 7.35
N GLY A 10 1.98 28.17 7.82
CA GLY A 10 2.19 29.26 8.78
C GLY A 10 2.27 28.82 10.25
N PHE A 11 2.32 27.51 10.55
CA PHE A 11 2.45 27.01 11.91
C PHE A 11 3.88 26.54 12.19
N GLY A 12 4.59 27.17 13.12
CA GLY A 12 5.98 26.83 13.41
C GLY A 12 6.93 27.25 12.29
N ILE A 13 8.10 26.60 12.22
CA ILE A 13 9.20 26.99 11.33
C ILE A 13 9.77 25.75 10.63
N PRO A 14 9.93 25.75 9.29
CA PRO A 14 10.64 24.69 8.58
C PRO A 14 12.13 24.79 8.89
N MET A 15 12.73 23.67 9.28
CA MET A 15 14.15 23.64 9.67
C MET A 15 14.95 22.80 8.69
N TYR A 16 16.12 23.28 8.30
CA TYR A 16 17.07 22.51 7.49
C TYR A 16 18.29 22.16 8.34
N THR A 17 18.65 20.89 8.30
CA THR A 17 19.88 20.34 8.88
C THR A 17 20.26 19.11 8.07
N ASN A 18 21.56 18.93 7.88
CA ASN A 18 22.09 17.79 7.14
C ASN A 18 22.18 16.56 8.06
N THR A 19 23.05 16.62 9.08
CA THR A 19 23.40 15.49 9.95
C THR A 19 23.04 15.66 11.41
N ASP A 20 22.74 16.89 11.84
CA ASP A 20 22.44 17.17 13.25
C ASP A 20 20.94 17.02 13.50
N TYR A 21 20.57 16.26 14.53
CA TYR A 21 19.20 16.22 15.00
C TYR A 21 18.73 17.59 15.49
N LEU A 22 17.44 17.88 15.34
CA LEU A 22 16.80 19.09 15.87
C LEU A 22 16.50 19.01 17.38
N PHE A 23 16.90 17.91 18.01
CA PHE A 23 16.74 17.61 19.43
C PHE A 23 18.00 16.88 19.92
N PRO A 24 18.29 16.85 21.22
CA PRO A 24 19.45 16.16 21.76
C PRO A 24 19.46 14.68 21.40
N ALA A 25 20.62 14.16 20.99
CA ALA A 25 20.79 12.76 20.66
C ALA A 25 20.80 11.89 21.94
N ASN A 26 19.63 11.45 22.38
CA ASN A 26 19.42 10.61 23.57
C ASN A 26 18.36 9.52 23.32
N PRO A 27 18.61 8.58 22.40
CA PRO A 27 17.59 7.61 21.98
C PRO A 27 17.17 6.66 23.13
N PRO A 28 15.87 6.30 23.23
CA PRO A 28 14.76 6.66 22.33
C PRO A 28 14.04 7.96 22.73
N HIS A 29 14.59 8.76 23.63
CA HIS A 29 13.86 9.86 24.27
C HIS A 29 13.76 11.10 23.37
N ILE A 30 12.58 11.73 23.39
CA ILE A 30 12.30 13.03 22.78
C ILE A 30 12.00 14.05 23.88
N PRO A 31 12.58 15.26 23.83
CA PRO A 31 12.23 16.32 24.77
C PRO A 31 10.75 16.70 24.68
N HIS A 32 10.08 16.78 25.83
CA HIS A 32 8.66 17.12 25.92
C HIS A 32 8.40 18.62 26.11
N ASP A 33 9.44 19.40 26.39
CA ASP A 33 9.39 20.86 26.54
C ASP A 33 9.16 21.57 25.19
N PHE A 34 9.68 21.01 24.09
CA PHE A 34 9.41 21.49 22.73
C PHE A 34 9.21 20.35 21.73
N ASN A 35 7.97 19.83 21.67
CA ASN A 35 7.52 18.91 20.63
C ASN A 35 6.20 19.41 20.03
N PRO A 36 6.23 20.15 18.90
CA PRO A 36 5.01 20.64 18.26
C PRO A 36 4.04 19.51 17.90
N VAL A 37 2.75 19.73 18.15
CA VAL A 37 1.68 18.78 17.90
C VAL A 37 0.62 19.41 17.00
N GLY A 38 0.29 18.73 15.90
CA GLY A 38 -0.79 19.10 15.00
C GLY A 38 -2.07 18.33 15.32
N SER A 39 -3.13 19.02 15.73
CA SER A 39 -4.46 18.43 15.94
C SER A 39 -5.36 18.63 14.72
N TYR A 40 -5.66 17.55 14.01
CA TYR A 40 -6.53 17.54 12.84
C TYR A 40 -7.90 16.98 13.21
N ARG A 41 -8.97 17.58 12.68
CA ARG A 41 -10.33 17.10 12.89
C ARG A 41 -11.18 17.28 11.64
N LYS A 42 -11.90 16.23 11.23
CA LYS A 42 -12.78 16.26 10.07
C LYS A 42 -14.03 15.43 10.32
N ASP A 43 -15.18 16.01 10.01
CA ASP A 43 -16.43 15.26 9.97
C ASP A 43 -16.61 14.62 8.60
N PHE A 44 -17.18 13.41 8.56
CA PHE A 44 -17.41 12.65 7.33
C PHE A 44 -18.66 11.77 7.45
N THR A 45 -19.12 11.27 6.31
CA THR A 45 -20.21 10.28 6.22
C THR A 45 -19.71 9.08 5.43
N ILE A 46 -20.28 7.91 5.70
CA ILE A 46 -19.99 6.70 4.93
C ILE A 46 -20.88 6.67 3.68
N PRO A 47 -20.35 6.35 2.49
CA PRO A 47 -21.15 6.18 1.28
C PRO A 47 -22.23 5.11 1.42
N GLU A 48 -23.30 5.22 0.63
CA GLU A 48 -24.30 4.17 0.51
C GLU A 48 -23.68 2.87 -0.05
N GLY A 49 -24.20 1.71 0.39
CA GLY A 49 -23.70 0.40 -0.03
C GLY A 49 -22.47 -0.10 0.74
N TRP A 50 -22.05 0.62 1.78
CA TRP A 50 -20.97 0.19 2.69
C TRP A 50 -21.47 -0.52 3.96
N ASP A 51 -22.79 -0.65 4.12
CA ASP A 51 -23.37 -1.46 5.19
C ASP A 51 -22.85 -2.90 5.11
N GLU A 52 -22.56 -3.49 6.28
CA GLU A 52 -22.03 -4.85 6.43
C GLU A 52 -20.68 -5.13 5.71
N ARG A 53 -19.96 -4.08 5.28
CA ARG A 53 -18.59 -4.18 4.75
C ARG A 53 -17.56 -3.82 5.80
N GLN A 54 -16.32 -4.23 5.58
CA GLN A 54 -15.19 -3.76 6.36
C GLN A 54 -14.74 -2.41 5.81
N VAL A 55 -14.61 -1.42 6.69
CA VAL A 55 -14.21 -0.05 6.34
C VAL A 55 -12.84 0.25 6.93
N PHE A 56 -11.93 0.68 6.07
CA PHE A 56 -10.56 1.01 6.41
C PHE A 56 -10.30 2.49 6.22
N LEU A 57 -9.54 3.06 7.15
CA LEU A 57 -8.98 4.41 7.07
C LEU A 57 -7.52 4.31 6.67
N HIS A 58 -7.16 4.93 5.55
CA HIS A 58 -5.81 4.95 4.99
C HIS A 58 -5.18 6.34 5.15
N PHE A 59 -3.94 6.36 5.61
CA PHE A 59 -3.05 7.52 5.56
C PHE A 59 -1.83 7.17 4.72
N GLY A 60 -1.59 7.87 3.62
CA GLY A 60 -0.47 7.58 2.72
C GLY A 60 0.92 7.93 3.30
N GLY A 61 0.96 8.80 4.32
CA GLY A 61 2.17 9.26 4.98
C GLY A 61 1.90 10.39 5.97
N VAL A 62 2.37 10.22 7.22
CA VAL A 62 2.20 11.18 8.31
C VAL A 62 3.53 11.32 9.04
N LYS A 63 4.01 12.56 9.23
CA LYS A 63 5.32 12.83 9.82
C LYS A 63 5.21 13.48 11.20
N SER A 64 5.80 12.94 12.28
CA SER A 64 6.57 11.66 12.36
C SER A 64 5.83 10.51 13.04
N ALA A 65 4.83 10.82 13.87
CA ALA A 65 3.98 9.84 14.53
C ALA A 65 2.57 10.39 14.68
N MET A 66 1.58 9.51 14.76
CA MET A 66 0.20 9.91 15.00
C MET A 66 -0.57 8.98 15.91
N TYR A 67 -1.55 9.56 16.61
CA TYR A 67 -2.67 8.85 17.21
C TYR A 67 -3.95 9.17 16.47
N VAL A 68 -4.84 8.20 16.35
CA VAL A 68 -6.07 8.28 15.56
C VAL A 68 -7.29 7.96 16.43
N TRP A 69 -8.32 8.79 16.34
CA TRP A 69 -9.62 8.58 16.97
C TRP A 69 -10.76 8.69 15.96
N VAL A 70 -11.76 7.83 16.11
CA VAL A 70 -13.02 7.91 15.36
C VAL A 70 -14.17 7.95 16.35
N ASN A 71 -15.03 8.97 16.22
CA ASN A 71 -16.16 9.23 17.13
C ASN A 71 -15.75 9.27 18.62
N GLY A 72 -14.57 9.83 18.91
CA GLY A 72 -14.04 9.98 20.27
C GLY A 72 -13.44 8.71 20.88
N LYS A 73 -13.37 7.61 20.12
CA LYS A 73 -12.74 6.36 20.54
C LYS A 73 -11.39 6.19 19.85
N GLU A 74 -10.37 5.81 20.62
CA GLU A 74 -9.03 5.56 20.09
C GLU A 74 -9.03 4.34 19.17
N VAL A 75 -8.48 4.53 17.98
CA VAL A 75 -8.34 3.50 16.94
C VAL A 75 -6.95 2.89 16.98
N GLY A 76 -5.91 3.73 17.12
CA GLY A 76 -4.54 3.26 17.23
C GLY A 76 -3.50 4.35 17.01
N TYR A 77 -2.26 3.88 16.87
CA TYR A 77 -1.04 4.68 16.74
C TYR A 77 -0.22 4.21 15.54
N SER A 78 0.58 5.11 14.94
CA SER A 78 1.53 4.75 13.88
C SER A 78 2.78 5.65 13.86
N GLN A 79 3.89 5.05 13.44
CA GLN A 79 5.17 5.68 13.10
C GLN A 79 5.66 5.18 11.73
N GLY A 80 6.59 5.91 11.12
CA GLY A 80 7.15 5.61 9.82
C GLY A 80 6.57 6.51 8.74
N SER A 81 7.18 7.67 8.54
CA SER A 81 6.59 8.78 7.76
C SER A 81 6.50 8.55 6.26
N LYS A 82 7.02 7.43 5.75
CA LYS A 82 7.19 7.17 4.32
C LYS A 82 6.45 5.94 3.81
N THR A 83 5.75 5.24 4.70
CA THR A 83 4.88 4.11 4.39
C THR A 83 3.46 4.39 4.88
N PRO A 84 2.44 3.81 4.22
CA PRO A 84 1.06 4.04 4.63
C PRO A 84 0.74 3.40 5.98
N ALA A 85 -0.24 3.97 6.67
CA ALA A 85 -0.85 3.40 7.87
C ALA A 85 -2.35 3.17 7.62
N GLU A 86 -2.81 1.96 7.89
CA GLU A 86 -4.21 1.56 7.68
C GLU A 86 -4.84 1.04 8.96
N PHE A 87 -6.08 1.46 9.22
CA PHE A 87 -6.84 1.05 10.39
C PHE A 87 -8.21 0.53 9.97
N ASN A 88 -8.58 -0.67 10.39
CA ASN A 88 -9.96 -1.14 10.26
C ASN A 88 -10.84 -0.37 11.28
N ILE A 89 -11.65 0.56 10.78
CA ILE A 89 -12.48 1.43 11.62
C ILE A 89 -13.94 0.97 11.72
N THR A 90 -14.29 -0.18 11.15
CA THR A 90 -15.67 -0.68 11.04
C THR A 90 -16.43 -0.60 12.38
N LYS A 91 -15.84 -1.08 13.47
CA LYS A 91 -16.45 -1.10 14.81
C LYS A 91 -16.60 0.28 15.48
N TYR A 92 -15.99 1.32 14.93
CA TYR A 92 -16.00 2.69 15.46
C TYR A 92 -17.04 3.58 14.76
N LEU A 93 -17.56 3.14 13.62
CA LEU A 93 -18.51 3.90 12.82
C LEU A 93 -19.92 3.88 13.40
N ARG A 94 -20.67 4.92 13.08
CA ARG A 94 -22.11 5.03 13.32
C ARG A 94 -22.82 5.50 12.06
N LYS A 95 -24.14 5.24 11.97
CA LYS A 95 -24.97 5.73 10.86
C LYS A 95 -24.93 7.26 10.79
N GLY A 96 -24.86 7.80 9.57
CA GLY A 96 -24.80 9.23 9.32
C GLY A 96 -23.42 9.84 9.62
N LYS A 97 -23.40 10.90 10.42
CA LYS A 97 -22.21 11.75 10.63
C LYS A 97 -21.21 11.10 11.60
N ASN A 98 -19.99 10.93 11.13
CA ASN A 98 -18.82 10.46 11.89
C ASN A 98 -17.79 11.58 12.03
N THR A 99 -16.93 11.50 13.04
CA THR A 99 -15.84 12.45 13.28
C THR A 99 -14.52 11.71 13.35
N LEU A 100 -13.55 12.14 12.54
CA LEU A 100 -12.14 11.75 12.64
C LEU A 100 -11.38 12.82 13.41
N ALA A 101 -10.55 12.40 14.36
CA ALA A 101 -9.53 13.25 15.00
C ALA A 101 -8.16 12.55 14.92
N VAL A 102 -7.12 13.32 14.62
CA VAL A 102 -5.74 12.83 14.50
C VAL A 102 -4.81 13.80 15.21
N GLU A 103 -3.98 13.26 16.08
CA GLU A 103 -2.93 14.01 16.76
C GLU A 103 -1.59 13.61 16.15
N VAL A 104 -0.88 14.56 15.54
CA VAL A 104 0.39 14.31 14.83
C VAL A 104 1.53 14.98 15.58
N TYR A 105 2.51 14.19 16.00
CA TYR A 105 3.69 14.66 16.70
C TYR A 105 4.81 14.96 15.73
N ARG A 106 5.46 16.13 15.88
CA ARG A 106 6.64 16.49 15.09
C ARG A 106 7.78 15.50 15.32
N PHE A 107 8.07 15.24 16.58
CA PHE A 107 9.15 14.35 17.01
C PHE A 107 8.61 13.14 17.77
N SER A 108 9.22 12.00 17.53
CA SER A 108 8.97 10.72 18.17
C SER A 108 10.26 9.90 18.17
N ASP A 109 10.32 8.75 18.83
CA ASP A 109 11.51 7.88 18.77
C ASP A 109 11.85 7.46 17.33
N GLY A 110 10.85 7.29 16.46
CA GLY A 110 11.05 7.07 15.02
C GLY A 110 11.80 8.20 14.31
N SER A 111 11.86 9.40 14.88
CA SER A 111 12.63 10.52 14.31
C SER A 111 14.14 10.27 14.32
N TYR A 112 14.66 9.40 15.21
CA TYR A 112 16.05 8.95 15.19
C TYR A 112 16.39 8.11 13.94
N LEU A 113 15.38 7.59 13.22
CA LEU A 113 15.55 6.82 11.99
C LEU A 113 15.27 7.65 10.72
N GLU A 114 14.90 8.92 10.87
CA GLU A 114 14.43 9.79 9.79
C GLU A 114 15.30 11.05 9.63
N ASP A 115 16.61 10.89 9.75
CA ASP A 115 17.57 12.00 9.68
C ASP A 115 18.17 12.22 8.28
N GLN A 116 17.34 12.15 7.24
CA GLN A 116 17.82 12.44 5.88
C GLN A 116 18.19 13.92 5.72
N ASP A 117 19.19 14.21 4.88
CA ASP A 117 19.63 15.57 4.52
C ASP A 117 18.56 16.31 3.70
N TYR A 118 17.62 16.92 4.41
CA TYR A 118 16.49 17.61 3.81
C TYR A 118 15.76 18.53 4.82
N TRP A 119 14.75 19.26 4.36
CA TRP A 119 13.85 20.01 5.24
C TRP A 119 13.14 19.08 6.25
N LYS A 120 13.16 19.46 7.52
CA LYS A 120 12.50 18.81 8.65
C LYS A 120 11.16 19.51 8.92
N ILE A 121 10.15 19.04 8.18
CA ILE A 121 8.76 19.51 8.22
C ILE A 121 7.85 18.35 8.63
N SER A 122 6.60 18.66 9.00
CA SER A 122 5.68 17.69 9.62
C SER A 122 4.24 17.91 9.23
N GLY A 123 3.39 16.92 9.52
CA GLY A 123 1.98 16.93 9.19
C GLY A 123 1.53 15.67 8.44
N ILE A 124 0.36 15.76 7.83
CA ILE A 124 -0.21 14.69 7.00
C ILE A 124 0.22 14.97 5.56
N GLU A 125 1.30 14.34 5.12
CA GLU A 125 2.02 14.70 3.88
C GLU A 125 1.42 14.08 2.61
N ARG A 126 0.65 12.99 2.75
CA ARG A 126 0.04 12.27 1.62
C ARG A 126 -1.45 12.03 1.85
N ASP A 127 -2.11 11.47 0.84
CA ASP A 127 -3.56 11.28 0.80
C ASP A 127 -4.13 10.57 2.03
N VAL A 128 -5.33 11.00 2.41
CA VAL A 128 -6.16 10.35 3.43
C VAL A 128 -7.50 10.02 2.81
N PHE A 129 -7.85 8.74 2.81
CA PHE A 129 -9.12 8.28 2.25
C PHE A 129 -9.67 7.09 3.02
N LEU A 130 -10.95 6.82 2.80
CA LEU A 130 -11.60 5.60 3.25
C LEU A 130 -11.76 4.65 2.07
N PHE A 131 -11.65 3.37 2.33
CA PHE A 131 -12.07 2.33 1.38
C PHE A 131 -12.84 1.23 2.13
N SER A 132 -13.62 0.45 1.39
CA SER A 132 -14.32 -0.70 1.96
C SER A 132 -14.11 -1.96 1.15
N VAL A 133 -14.02 -3.09 1.86
CA VAL A 133 -13.91 -4.43 1.28
C VAL A 133 -15.05 -5.31 1.79
N PRO A 134 -15.47 -6.35 1.04
CA PRO A 134 -16.42 -7.33 1.56
C PRO A 134 -15.84 -8.06 2.79
N ASN A 135 -16.68 -8.76 3.55
CA ASN A 135 -16.19 -9.51 4.71
C ASN A 135 -15.28 -10.68 4.33
N VAL A 136 -15.47 -11.26 3.14
CA VAL A 136 -14.53 -12.21 2.54
C VAL A 136 -13.87 -11.52 1.36
N CYS A 137 -12.57 -11.26 1.47
CA CYS A 137 -11.84 -10.41 0.52
C CYS A 137 -10.43 -10.93 0.24
N ILE A 138 -9.86 -10.48 -0.87
CA ILE A 138 -8.44 -10.61 -1.18
C ILE A 138 -7.70 -9.57 -0.34
N ARG A 139 -7.04 -10.03 0.73
CA ARG A 139 -6.30 -9.17 1.68
C ARG A 139 -4.94 -8.76 1.14
N ASP A 140 -4.31 -9.65 0.37
CA ASP A 140 -3.01 -9.43 -0.25
C ASP A 140 -2.84 -10.24 -1.52
N PHE A 141 -1.93 -9.81 -2.38
CA PHE A 141 -1.38 -10.68 -3.41
C PHE A 141 0.03 -10.25 -3.80
N PHE A 142 0.82 -11.23 -4.23
CA PHE A 142 2.17 -11.02 -4.75
C PHE A 142 2.30 -11.68 -6.12
N VAL A 143 2.80 -10.91 -7.09
CA VAL A 143 2.97 -11.33 -8.48
C VAL A 143 4.46 -11.42 -8.80
N LEU A 144 4.91 -12.61 -9.14
CA LEU A 144 6.24 -12.87 -9.65
C LEU A 144 6.13 -13.31 -11.11
N ALA A 145 6.44 -12.40 -12.03
CA ALA A 145 6.51 -12.64 -13.47
C ALA A 145 7.96 -12.76 -13.92
N ASP A 146 8.53 -13.95 -13.73
CA ASP A 146 9.92 -14.27 -14.05
C ASP A 146 10.05 -14.84 -15.48
N LEU A 147 11.28 -15.14 -15.89
CA LEU A 147 11.62 -15.84 -17.13
C LEU A 147 12.36 -17.15 -16.84
N ASP A 148 12.28 -18.08 -17.77
CA ASP A 148 13.09 -19.30 -17.76
C ASP A 148 14.60 -19.01 -17.89
N GLU A 149 15.42 -20.07 -17.92
CA GLU A 149 16.89 -19.95 -18.01
C GLU A 149 17.37 -19.41 -19.36
N ASN A 150 16.58 -19.58 -20.41
CA ASN A 150 16.88 -19.11 -21.77
C ASN A 150 16.30 -17.72 -22.04
N TYR A 151 15.65 -17.10 -21.05
CA TYR A 151 14.90 -15.87 -21.18
C TYR A 151 13.88 -15.93 -22.33
N THR A 152 13.32 -17.10 -22.63
CA THR A 152 12.35 -17.27 -23.72
C THR A 152 10.94 -17.23 -23.17
N ASP A 153 10.60 -18.20 -22.32
CA ASP A 153 9.27 -18.32 -21.74
C ASP A 153 9.16 -17.65 -20.37
N GLY A 154 7.94 -17.21 -20.04
CA GLY A 154 7.59 -16.62 -18.75
C GLY A 154 7.17 -17.66 -17.73
N ARG A 155 7.52 -17.40 -16.47
CA ARG A 155 7.04 -18.15 -15.30
C ARG A 155 6.24 -17.20 -14.42
N LEU A 156 4.92 -17.32 -14.45
CA LEU A 156 4.02 -16.51 -13.64
C LEU A 156 3.66 -17.27 -12.36
N LYS A 157 4.07 -16.72 -11.23
CA LYS A 157 3.70 -17.18 -9.90
C LYS A 157 2.91 -16.10 -9.18
N VAL A 158 1.70 -16.43 -8.74
CA VAL A 158 0.83 -15.49 -8.03
C VAL A 158 0.38 -16.10 -6.70
N THR A 159 0.80 -15.48 -5.61
CA THR A 159 0.37 -15.84 -4.26
C THR A 159 -0.72 -14.87 -3.83
N VAL A 160 -1.85 -15.36 -3.36
CA VAL A 160 -3.03 -14.57 -2.98
C VAL A 160 -3.46 -14.95 -1.58
N LYS A 161 -3.66 -13.95 -0.70
CA LYS A 161 -4.18 -14.16 0.66
C LYS A 161 -5.63 -13.73 0.70
N ILE A 162 -6.51 -14.65 1.08
CA ILE A 162 -7.94 -14.38 1.25
C ILE A 162 -8.25 -14.36 2.73
N LYS A 163 -8.98 -13.34 3.17
CA LYS A 163 -9.35 -13.14 4.57
C LYS A 163 -10.86 -13.21 4.75
N ASN A 164 -11.30 -13.92 5.77
CA ASN A 164 -12.64 -13.82 6.32
C ASN A 164 -12.62 -12.92 7.57
N TYR A 165 -13.45 -11.88 7.60
CA TYR A 165 -13.65 -10.99 8.75
C TYR A 165 -14.91 -11.33 9.56
N LEU A 166 -15.68 -12.33 9.16
CA LEU A 166 -16.86 -12.78 9.91
C LEU A 166 -16.46 -13.65 11.12
N ALA A 167 -17.27 -13.53 12.17
CA ALA A 167 -17.28 -14.45 13.32
C ALA A 167 -18.04 -15.76 13.00
N ALA A 168 -17.91 -16.25 11.76
CA ALA A 168 -18.57 -17.44 11.26
C ALA A 168 -17.77 -18.02 10.08
N GLU A 169 -17.91 -19.33 9.85
CA GLU A 169 -17.39 -19.99 8.65
C GLU A 169 -18.06 -19.46 7.37
N THR A 170 -17.34 -19.54 6.26
CA THR A 170 -17.84 -19.11 4.96
C THR A 170 -18.46 -20.28 4.18
N GLY A 171 -19.28 -19.95 3.19
CA GLY A 171 -19.55 -20.89 2.09
C GLY A 171 -18.34 -21.05 1.17
N LYS A 172 -18.53 -21.79 0.07
CA LYS A 172 -17.53 -21.92 -1.00
C LYS A 172 -17.31 -20.60 -1.73
N TYR A 173 -16.06 -20.26 -1.95
CA TYR A 173 -15.62 -19.19 -2.84
C TYR A 173 -14.74 -19.75 -3.95
N TYR A 174 -14.62 -19.00 -5.04
CA TYR A 174 -13.77 -19.34 -6.17
C TYR A 174 -12.89 -18.15 -6.52
N LEU A 175 -11.57 -18.35 -6.46
CA LEU A 175 -10.59 -17.38 -6.88
C LEU A 175 -10.18 -17.68 -8.32
N GLN A 176 -10.43 -16.74 -9.23
CA GLN A 176 -10.04 -16.81 -10.63
C GLN A 176 -8.89 -15.84 -10.90
N MET A 177 -7.93 -16.26 -11.74
CA MET A 177 -6.85 -15.41 -12.21
C MET A 177 -6.90 -15.24 -13.73
N ASP A 178 -7.03 -14.01 -14.19
CA ASP A 178 -6.99 -13.62 -15.60
C ASP A 178 -5.72 -12.81 -15.86
N LEU A 179 -5.16 -12.95 -17.07
CA LEU A 179 -4.03 -12.16 -17.54
C LEU A 179 -4.35 -11.63 -18.93
N PHE A 180 -4.33 -10.31 -19.08
CA PHE A 180 -4.57 -9.64 -20.35
C PHE A 180 -3.29 -9.02 -20.87
N ASP A 181 -3.07 -9.09 -22.18
CA ASP A 181 -1.94 -8.44 -22.84
C ASP A 181 -2.17 -6.92 -23.04
N ALA A 182 -1.27 -6.28 -23.78
CA ALA A 182 -1.36 -4.84 -24.08
C ALA A 182 -2.56 -4.48 -24.98
N HIS A 183 -3.08 -5.45 -25.75
CA HIS A 183 -4.26 -5.31 -26.60
C HIS A 183 -5.57 -5.64 -25.86
N LYS A 184 -5.48 -5.99 -24.56
CA LYS A 184 -6.58 -6.44 -23.70
C LYS A 184 -7.15 -7.80 -24.13
N GLU A 185 -6.36 -8.60 -24.83
CA GLU A 185 -6.69 -9.96 -25.17
C GLU A 185 -6.28 -10.89 -24.02
N LEU A 186 -7.12 -11.88 -23.74
CA LEU A 186 -6.88 -12.83 -22.67
C LEU A 186 -5.76 -13.80 -23.07
N VAL A 187 -4.73 -13.90 -22.23
CA VAL A 187 -3.55 -14.76 -22.47
C VAL A 187 -3.88 -16.23 -22.22
N PHE A 188 -4.77 -16.52 -21.25
CA PHE A 188 -5.18 -17.89 -20.95
C PHE A 188 -6.30 -18.36 -21.88
N ASN A 189 -6.15 -19.55 -22.46
CA ASN A 189 -7.27 -20.23 -23.13
C ASN A 189 -8.39 -20.59 -22.15
N SER A 190 -8.03 -20.93 -20.91
CA SER A 190 -8.94 -21.17 -19.79
C SER A 190 -8.34 -20.59 -18.51
N PRO A 191 -8.90 -19.51 -17.94
CA PRO A 191 -8.40 -18.92 -16.71
C PRO A 191 -8.34 -19.94 -15.56
N PRO A 192 -7.21 -20.06 -14.84
CA PRO A 192 -7.15 -20.94 -13.68
C PRO A 192 -8.07 -20.45 -12.56
N VAL A 193 -8.76 -21.40 -11.93
CA VAL A 193 -9.68 -21.16 -10.82
C VAL A 193 -9.32 -22.09 -9.66
N LYS A 194 -9.37 -21.59 -8.42
CA LYS A 194 -9.20 -22.38 -7.20
C LYS A 194 -10.38 -22.19 -6.25
N GLU A 195 -10.89 -23.29 -5.71
CA GLU A 195 -11.88 -23.26 -4.63
C GLU A 195 -11.22 -22.84 -3.32
N VAL A 196 -11.96 -22.05 -2.54
CA VAL A 196 -11.52 -21.48 -1.26
C VAL A 196 -12.65 -21.65 -0.25
N ASN A 197 -12.33 -22.16 0.93
CA ASN A 197 -13.25 -22.32 2.05
C ASN A 197 -12.53 -21.83 3.29
N LEU A 198 -13.10 -20.85 3.99
CA LEU A 198 -12.50 -20.27 5.19
C LEU A 198 -13.38 -20.53 6.41
N GLY A 199 -12.76 -20.92 7.51
CA GLY A 199 -13.34 -20.90 8.84
C GLY A 199 -13.54 -19.49 9.39
N GLU A 200 -14.00 -19.42 10.63
CA GLU A 200 -14.20 -18.17 11.35
C GLU A 200 -12.91 -17.35 11.44
N SER A 201 -12.97 -16.08 11.02
CA SER A 201 -11.84 -15.16 11.07
C SER A 201 -10.55 -15.68 10.42
N GLU A 202 -10.63 -16.70 9.56
CA GLU A 202 -9.46 -17.35 8.98
C GLU A 202 -8.83 -16.51 7.86
N GLU A 203 -7.53 -16.69 7.66
CA GLU A 203 -6.82 -16.25 6.46
C GLU A 203 -6.18 -17.46 5.77
N GLN A 204 -6.38 -17.58 4.46
CA GLN A 204 -5.83 -18.66 3.65
C GLN A 204 -4.96 -18.10 2.52
N GLU A 205 -3.82 -18.74 2.28
CA GLU A 205 -2.94 -18.45 1.15
C GLU A 205 -3.18 -19.42 -0.01
N ILE A 206 -3.33 -18.88 -1.22
CA ILE A 206 -3.60 -19.61 -2.46
C ILE A 206 -2.50 -19.29 -3.47
N LEU A 207 -1.96 -20.32 -4.12
CA LEU A 207 -0.89 -20.20 -5.10
C LEU A 207 -1.36 -20.56 -6.52
N PHE A 208 -1.09 -19.70 -7.51
CA PHE A 208 -1.14 -20.02 -8.92
C PHE A 208 0.26 -20.09 -9.52
N GLU A 209 0.49 -21.06 -10.39
CA GLU A 209 1.72 -21.21 -11.18
C GLU A 209 1.33 -21.49 -12.63
N GLN A 210 1.81 -20.68 -13.56
CA GLN A 210 1.52 -20.76 -15.00
C GLN A 210 2.79 -20.50 -15.82
N SER A 211 2.95 -21.23 -16.92
CA SER A 211 3.95 -20.94 -17.95
C SER A 211 3.31 -20.10 -19.04
N ILE A 212 3.98 -19.01 -19.45
CA ILE A 212 3.53 -18.15 -20.53
C ILE A 212 4.53 -18.30 -21.68
N GLU A 213 4.06 -18.73 -22.85
CA GLU A 213 4.92 -18.89 -24.02
C GLU A 213 5.35 -17.52 -24.55
N ASN A 214 6.66 -17.33 -24.72
CA ASN A 214 7.29 -16.15 -25.33
C ASN A 214 6.62 -14.80 -24.99
N PRO A 215 6.51 -14.41 -23.70
CA PRO A 215 5.84 -13.17 -23.32
C PRO A 215 6.62 -11.96 -23.82
N VAL A 216 5.90 -10.87 -24.09
CA VAL A 216 6.52 -9.58 -24.40
C VAL A 216 7.15 -9.03 -23.12
N LYS A 217 8.47 -8.97 -23.11
CA LYS A 217 9.26 -8.66 -21.91
C LYS A 217 9.22 -7.18 -21.57
N TRP A 218 9.26 -6.88 -20.29
CA TRP A 218 9.40 -5.52 -19.78
C TRP A 218 10.89 -5.14 -19.69
N THR A 219 11.22 -3.93 -20.15
CA THR A 219 12.47 -3.22 -19.86
C THR A 219 12.18 -1.73 -19.68
N ALA A 220 13.17 -0.94 -19.25
CA ALA A 220 13.04 0.52 -19.25
C ALA A 220 12.96 1.13 -20.68
N GLU A 221 13.44 0.41 -21.70
CA GLU A 221 13.43 0.83 -23.10
C GLU A 221 12.10 0.46 -23.78
N THR A 222 11.53 -0.69 -23.40
CA THR A 222 10.29 -1.26 -23.91
C THR A 222 9.40 -1.69 -22.72
N PRO A 223 8.65 -0.76 -22.12
CA PRO A 223 7.92 -1.00 -20.86
C PRO A 223 6.61 -1.76 -21.07
N ASN A 224 6.70 -2.97 -21.66
CA ASN A 224 5.55 -3.81 -21.95
C ASN A 224 4.90 -4.32 -20.65
N LEU A 225 3.58 -4.16 -20.53
CA LEU A 225 2.82 -4.51 -19.34
C LEU A 225 1.58 -5.33 -19.70
N TYR A 226 1.39 -6.41 -18.96
CA TYR A 226 0.16 -7.18 -18.89
C TYR A 226 -0.73 -6.62 -17.77
N SER A 227 -2.01 -6.95 -17.80
CA SER A 227 -2.96 -6.67 -16.71
C SER A 227 -3.37 -7.98 -16.06
N LEU A 228 -2.88 -8.22 -14.83
CA LEU A 228 -3.35 -9.33 -14.01
C LEU A 228 -4.62 -8.91 -13.29
N VAL A 229 -5.65 -9.76 -13.34
CA VAL A 229 -6.91 -9.56 -12.64
C VAL A 229 -7.21 -10.79 -11.79
N LEU A 230 -7.49 -10.57 -10.52
CA LEU A 230 -7.91 -11.59 -9.56
C LEU A 230 -9.36 -11.33 -9.19
N SER A 231 -10.23 -12.28 -9.49
CA SER A 231 -11.66 -12.19 -9.21
C SER A 231 -12.05 -13.21 -8.15
N LEU A 232 -12.58 -12.75 -7.03
CA LEU A 232 -13.15 -13.60 -5.98
C LEU A 232 -14.66 -13.69 -6.20
N LYS A 233 -15.18 -14.91 -6.37
CA LYS A 233 -16.60 -15.20 -6.61
C LYS A 233 -17.18 -16.04 -5.48
N ASP A 234 -18.46 -15.83 -5.16
CA ASP A 234 -19.18 -16.65 -4.20
C ASP A 234 -19.69 -17.96 -4.82
N ASN A 235 -20.38 -18.79 -4.02
CA ASN A 235 -20.96 -20.06 -4.45
C ASN A 235 -22.09 -19.94 -5.48
N LYS A 236 -22.58 -18.73 -5.77
CA LYS A 236 -23.57 -18.43 -6.80
C LYS A 236 -22.92 -17.81 -8.04
N GLU A 237 -21.60 -17.91 -8.16
CA GLU A 237 -20.77 -17.32 -9.22
C GLU A 237 -20.82 -15.79 -9.27
N LYS A 238 -21.36 -15.13 -8.24
CA LYS A 238 -21.40 -13.68 -8.17
C LYS A 238 -20.02 -13.18 -7.79
N THR A 239 -19.52 -12.19 -8.53
CA THR A 239 -18.24 -11.53 -8.20
C THR A 239 -18.40 -10.69 -6.94
N VAL A 240 -17.57 -11.00 -5.94
CA VAL A 240 -17.53 -10.36 -4.62
C VAL A 240 -16.48 -9.26 -4.59
N GLU A 241 -15.33 -9.52 -5.19
CA GLU A 241 -14.24 -8.55 -5.29
C GLU A 241 -13.39 -8.81 -6.53
N VAL A 242 -12.83 -7.74 -7.07
CA VAL A 242 -11.84 -7.78 -8.15
C VAL A 242 -10.68 -6.88 -7.77
N VAL A 243 -9.47 -7.43 -7.76
CA VAL A 243 -8.23 -6.67 -7.61
C VAL A 243 -7.32 -6.95 -8.81
N GLY A 244 -6.33 -6.11 -9.05
CA GLY A 244 -5.44 -6.31 -10.17
C GLY A 244 -4.17 -5.49 -10.09
N SER A 245 -3.22 -5.84 -10.96
CA SER A 245 -1.95 -5.13 -11.05
C SER A 245 -1.38 -5.19 -12.46
N LYS A 246 -0.61 -4.16 -12.82
CA LYS A 246 0.21 -4.19 -14.03
C LYS A 246 1.42 -5.09 -13.80
N THR A 247 1.63 -6.02 -14.72
CA THR A 247 2.62 -7.08 -14.59
C THR A 247 3.57 -7.06 -15.77
N GLY A 248 4.87 -6.89 -15.51
CA GLY A 248 5.92 -6.91 -16.52
C GLY A 248 6.82 -8.12 -16.34
N PHE A 249 6.86 -9.01 -17.34
CA PHE A 249 7.76 -10.17 -17.36
C PHE A 249 9.19 -9.70 -17.52
N ARG A 250 10.01 -9.94 -16.50
CA ARG A 250 11.43 -9.60 -16.53
C ARG A 250 12.18 -10.44 -15.51
N LYS A 251 13.47 -10.63 -15.78
CA LYS A 251 14.40 -11.27 -14.85
C LYS A 251 15.54 -10.31 -14.55
N VAL A 252 15.78 -10.08 -13.26
CA VAL A 252 16.90 -9.26 -12.78
C VAL A 252 17.80 -10.16 -11.95
N GLU A 253 19.06 -10.27 -12.34
CA GLU A 253 20.00 -11.17 -11.67
C GLU A 253 21.44 -10.65 -11.75
N ILE A 254 22.30 -11.15 -10.87
CA ILE A 254 23.74 -10.93 -10.93
C ILE A 254 24.40 -12.23 -11.37
N LYS A 255 25.07 -12.22 -12.52
CA LYS A 255 25.78 -13.38 -13.07
C LYS A 255 27.13 -12.95 -13.61
N GLY A 256 28.19 -13.68 -13.24
CA GLY A 256 29.56 -13.34 -13.64
C GLY A 256 30.01 -11.95 -13.18
N GLY A 257 29.48 -11.45 -12.06
CA GLY A 257 29.78 -10.11 -11.54
C GLY A 257 29.07 -8.96 -12.27
N GLN A 258 28.13 -9.26 -13.17
CA GLN A 258 27.36 -8.26 -13.91
C GLN A 258 25.89 -8.27 -13.47
N LEU A 259 25.29 -7.09 -13.32
CA LEU A 259 23.85 -6.92 -13.18
C LEU A 259 23.19 -7.05 -14.55
N LEU A 260 22.32 -8.05 -14.69
CA LEU A 260 21.61 -8.37 -15.93
C LEU A 260 20.12 -8.04 -15.79
N VAL A 261 19.52 -7.59 -16.89
CA VAL A 261 18.06 -7.58 -17.09
C VAL A 261 17.76 -8.41 -18.33
N ASN A 262 16.94 -9.44 -18.17
CA ASN A 262 16.57 -10.38 -19.24
C ASN A 262 17.81 -10.99 -19.95
N GLY A 263 18.85 -11.30 -19.17
CA GLY A 263 20.11 -11.89 -19.67
C GLY A 263 21.10 -10.90 -20.26
N VAL A 264 20.78 -9.59 -20.30
CA VAL A 264 21.64 -8.56 -20.90
C VAL A 264 22.23 -7.66 -19.80
N PRO A 265 23.55 -7.41 -19.79
CA PRO A 265 24.17 -6.51 -18.80
C PRO A 265 23.71 -5.07 -19.03
N ILE A 266 23.34 -4.40 -17.95
CA ILE A 266 22.80 -3.03 -18.03
C ILE A 266 23.79 -1.98 -17.52
N LEU A 267 23.64 -0.76 -18.04
CA LEU A 267 24.26 0.45 -17.51
C LEU A 267 23.20 1.31 -16.83
N ILE A 268 23.31 1.52 -15.52
CA ILE A 268 22.39 2.38 -14.78
C ILE A 268 22.78 3.85 -15.01
N LYS A 269 21.94 4.58 -15.74
CA LYS A 269 22.03 6.03 -15.92
C LYS A 269 21.08 6.72 -14.93
N GLY A 270 21.41 6.65 -13.64
CA GLY A 270 20.53 7.02 -12.54
C GLY A 270 20.75 8.43 -11.99
N VAL A 271 19.76 8.93 -11.25
CA VAL A 271 19.83 10.16 -10.44
C VAL A 271 19.03 9.94 -9.14
N ASN A 272 19.43 10.57 -8.04
CA ASN A 272 18.65 10.60 -6.81
C ASN A 272 17.58 11.70 -6.89
N ARG A 273 16.36 11.41 -6.43
CA ARG A 273 15.24 12.37 -6.43
C ARG A 273 14.55 12.37 -5.06
N HIS A 274 14.61 13.50 -4.37
CA HIS A 274 13.73 13.75 -3.22
C HIS A 274 12.34 14.16 -3.69
N GLU A 275 11.31 13.76 -2.94
CA GLU A 275 9.98 14.39 -3.00
C GLU A 275 10.09 15.78 -2.38
N HIS A 276 10.14 16.80 -3.24
CA HIS A 276 10.19 18.20 -2.84
C HIS A 276 9.48 19.07 -3.88
N GLU A 277 8.62 19.95 -3.40
CA GLU A 277 7.96 21.00 -4.15
C GLU A 277 8.21 22.33 -3.40
N PRO A 278 8.64 23.41 -4.10
CA PRO A 278 9.06 24.65 -3.47
C PRO A 278 7.99 25.39 -2.65
N GLU A 279 6.71 25.26 -3.00
CA GLU A 279 5.58 25.93 -2.35
C GLU A 279 4.88 25.03 -1.32
N THR A 280 4.73 23.74 -1.61
CA THR A 280 3.94 22.79 -0.80
C THR A 280 4.79 21.83 0.04
N GLY A 281 6.11 21.79 -0.18
CA GLY A 281 7.03 21.01 0.64
C GLY A 281 7.14 19.57 0.19
N ARG A 282 6.48 18.64 0.88
CA ARG A 282 6.54 17.18 0.62
C ARG A 282 5.19 16.55 0.31
N VAL A 283 4.33 17.34 -0.31
CA VAL A 283 2.99 16.94 -0.76
C VAL A 283 3.03 16.49 -2.21
#